data_AF-A0A918WJJ6-F1
#
_entry.id   AF-A0A918WJJ6-F1
#
_cell.length_a   1.000
_cell.length_b   1.000
_cell.length_c   1.000
_cell.angle_alpha   90.00
_cell.angle_beta   90.00
_cell.angle_gamma   90.00
#
_symmetry.space_group_name_H-M   'P 1'
#
loop_
_entity.id
_entity.type
_entity.pdbx_description
1 polymer ?
#
loop_
_entity_poly.entity_id
_entity_poly.type
_entity_poly.pdbx_seq_one_letter_code
_entity_poly.pdbx_strand_id
1 'polypeptide(L)'
;MPTRNVVLTDHQSEFVDALVASGRYQNASEAMRSGLRLLEREEAAWEEVRKGVLEGLAQVERGEFAQGTPEEIFERAFNAGISRAKISQAS
;
A
#
# COMPACT_ATOMS: atom_id res chain seq x y z
N MET A 1 -12.27 6.35 -22.96
CA MET A 1 -11.84 6.66 -21.58
C MET A 1 -12.43 8.02 -21.20
N PRO A 2 -12.97 8.20 -19.99
CA PRO A 2 -13.42 9.52 -19.54
C PRO A 2 -12.23 10.48 -19.46
N THR A 3 -12.44 11.73 -19.84
CA THR A 3 -11.44 12.80 -19.76
C THR A 3 -11.71 13.68 -18.55
N ARG A 4 -10.63 14.13 -17.89
CA ARG A 4 -10.67 15.10 -16.81
C ARG A 4 -9.58 16.13 -17.06
N ASN A 5 -9.94 17.41 -16.97
CA ASN A 5 -8.99 18.50 -17.05
C ASN A 5 -8.43 18.77 -15.66
N VAL A 6 -7.12 18.88 -15.56
CA VAL A 6 -6.40 19.12 -14.31
C VAL A 6 -5.47 20.31 -14.54
N VAL A 7 -5.45 21.25 -13.61
CA VAL A 7 -4.49 22.35 -13.61
C VAL A 7 -3.25 21.87 -12.87
N LEU A 8 -2.11 21.87 -13.55
CA LEU A 8 -0.82 21.57 -12.94
C LEU A 8 -0.14 22.86 -12.51
N THR A 9 0.63 22.78 -11.42
CA THR A 9 1.63 23.80 -11.11
C THR A 9 2.76 23.77 -12.14
N ASP A 10 3.50 24.88 -12.27
CA ASP A 10 4.61 24.99 -13.23
C ASP A 10 5.62 23.84 -13.07
N HIS A 11 6.04 23.57 -11.82
CA HIS A 11 6.95 22.47 -11.49
C HIS A 11 6.41 21.09 -11.91
N GLN A 12 5.11 20.83 -11.74
CA GLN A 12 4.50 19.56 -12.16
C GLN A 12 4.46 19.44 -13.68
N SER A 13 4.18 20.54 -14.39
CA SER A 13 4.22 20.57 -15.86
C SER A 13 5.62 20.25 -16.35
N GLU A 14 6.64 20.95 -15.85
CA GLU A 14 8.04 20.74 -16.22
C GLU A 14 8.49 19.29 -15.97
N PHE A 15 8.09 18.70 -14.84
CA PHE A 15 8.37 17.31 -14.54
C PHE A 15 7.73 16.34 -15.54
N VAL A 16 6.45 16.55 -15.88
CA VAL A 16 5.75 15.71 -16.87
C VAL A 16 6.37 15.87 -18.26
N ASP A 17 6.73 17.10 -18.64
CA ASP A 17 7.37 17.39 -19.92
C ASP A 17 8.74 16.71 -20.01
N ALA A 18 9.56 16.76 -18.95
CA ALA A 18 10.84 16.07 -18.90
C ALA A 18 10.69 14.54 -19.02
N LEU A 19 9.68 13.98 -18.36
CA LEU A 19 9.38 12.54 -18.44
C LEU A 19 8.98 12.12 -19.87
N VAL A 20 8.18 12.92 -20.56
CA VAL A 20 7.79 12.65 -21.96
C VAL A 20 8.98 12.86 -22.91
N ALA A 21 9.73 13.96 -22.75
CA ALA A 21 10.90 14.26 -23.56
C ALA A 21 11.99 13.18 -23.43
N SER A 22 12.13 12.56 -22.26
CA SER A 22 13.04 11.42 -22.05
C SER A 22 12.61 10.13 -22.76
N GLY A 23 11.38 10.06 -23.27
CA GLY A 23 10.79 8.87 -23.87
C GLY A 23 10.28 7.84 -22.85
N ARG A 24 10.35 8.12 -21.54
CA ARG A 24 9.82 7.21 -20.50
C ARG A 24 8.30 7.03 -20.58
N TYR A 25 7.59 8.05 -21.06
CA TYR A 25 6.15 7.99 -21.35
C TYR A 25 5.87 8.63 -22.71
N GLN A 26 4.88 8.12 -23.42
CA GLN A 26 4.51 8.63 -24.75
C GLN A 26 3.83 10.00 -24.66
N ASN A 27 3.12 10.28 -23.56
CA ASN A 27 2.39 11.52 -23.36
C ASN A 27 2.09 11.78 -21.88
N ALA A 28 1.69 13.02 -21.58
CA ALA A 28 1.32 13.45 -20.24
C ALA A 28 0.22 12.59 -19.60
N SER A 29 -0.79 12.18 -20.36
CA SER A 29 -1.89 11.37 -19.82
C SER A 29 -1.43 9.99 -19.33
N GLU A 30 -0.42 9.40 -19.99
CA GLU A 30 0.19 8.15 -19.54
C GLU A 30 1.03 8.32 -18.27
N ALA A 31 1.82 9.39 -18.20
CA ALA A 31 2.59 9.74 -17.00
C ALA A 31 1.65 9.98 -15.81
N MET A 32 0.57 10.75 -16.01
CA MET A 32 -0.42 11.03 -14.97
C MET A 32 -1.13 9.75 -14.48
N ARG A 33 -1.54 8.85 -15.40
CA ARG A 33 -2.12 7.56 -14.99
C ARG A 33 -1.12 6.70 -14.21
N SER A 34 0.17 6.76 -14.55
CA SER A 34 1.21 6.04 -13.82
C SER A 34 1.40 6.59 -12.41
N GLY A 35 1.35 7.93 -12.26
CA GLY A 35 1.32 8.60 -10.97
C GLY A 35 0.08 8.23 -10.14
N LEU A 36 -1.10 8.21 -10.75
CA LEU A 36 -2.33 7.80 -10.05
C LEU A 36 -2.28 6.34 -9.57
N ARG A 37 -1.73 5.42 -10.38
CA ARG A 37 -1.53 4.02 -9.92
C ARG A 37 -0.55 3.92 -8.75
N LEU A 38 0.41 4.84 -8.64
CA LEU A 38 1.30 4.89 -7.48
C LEU A 38 0.53 5.37 -6.24
N LEU A 39 -0.24 6.46 -6.38
CA LEU A 39 -1.08 6.99 -5.32
C LEU A 39 -2.11 5.95 -4.84
N GLU A 40 -2.78 5.25 -5.74
CA GLU A 40 -3.73 4.18 -5.41
C GLU A 40 -3.11 3.08 -4.55
N ARG A 41 -1.85 2.69 -4.84
CA ARG A 41 -1.15 1.69 -4.02
C ARG A 41 -0.78 2.22 -2.65
N GLU A 42 -0.36 3.48 -2.57
CA GLU A 42 -0.03 4.13 -1.31
C GLU A 42 -1.26 4.25 -0.41
N GLU A 43 -2.38 4.75 -0.95
CA GLU A 43 -3.66 4.84 -0.24
C GLU A 43 -4.15 3.46 0.24
N ALA A 44 -4.02 2.42 -0.59
CA ALA A 44 -4.39 1.07 -0.20
C ALA A 44 -3.54 0.52 0.96
N ALA A 45 -2.23 0.79 0.95
CA ALA A 45 -1.33 0.38 2.04
C ALA A 45 -1.65 1.13 3.34
N TRP A 46 -1.95 2.42 3.26
CA TRP A 46 -2.37 3.20 4.43
C TRP A 46 -3.67 2.70 5.03
N GLU A 47 -4.66 2.36 4.19
CA GLU A 47 -5.93 1.83 4.67
C GLU A 47 -5.78 0.45 5.33
N GLU A 48 -4.88 -0.41 4.83
CA GLU A 48 -4.57 -1.69 5.47
C GLU A 48 -3.96 -1.51 6.87
N VAL A 49 -2.98 -0.61 7.01
CA VAL A 49 -2.38 -0.28 8.32
C VAL A 49 -3.43 0.30 9.25
N ARG A 50 -4.22 1.26 8.77
CA ARG A 50 -5.29 1.89 9.55
C ARG A 50 -6.29 0.86 10.06
N LYS A 51 -6.72 -0.06 9.20
CA LYS A 51 -7.63 -1.15 9.56
C LYS A 51 -7.03 -2.03 10.66
N GLY A 52 -5.77 -2.46 10.52
CA GLY A 52 -5.09 -3.26 11.54
C GLY A 52 -5.00 -2.56 12.90
N VAL A 53 -4.73 -1.26 12.92
CA VAL A 53 -4.71 -0.46 14.15
C VAL A 53 -6.09 -0.40 14.80
N LEU A 54 -7.15 -0.12 14.03
CA LEU A 54 -8.52 -0.06 14.53
C LEU A 54 -8.98 -1.42 15.08
N GLU A 55 -8.65 -2.51 14.38
CA GLU A 55 -8.94 -3.88 14.85
C GLU A 55 -8.23 -4.17 16.18
N GLY A 56 -6.95 -3.80 16.31
CA GLY A 56 -6.20 -3.96 17.55
C GLY A 56 -6.75 -3.14 18.71
N LEU A 57 -7.16 -1.89 18.47
CA LEU A 57 -7.81 -1.06 19.49
C LEU A 57 -9.12 -1.69 19.97
N ALA A 58 -9.94 -2.20 19.04
CA ALA A 58 -11.18 -2.87 19.38
C ALA A 58 -10.95 -4.18 20.17
N GLN A 59 -9.86 -4.91 19.91
CA GLN A 59 -9.46 -6.08 20.72
C GLN A 59 -9.12 -5.67 22.16
N VAL A 60 -8.36 -4.59 22.34
CA VAL A 60 -8.02 -4.05 23.67
C VAL A 60 -9.28 -3.67 24.45
N GLU A 61 -10.24 -3.01 23.81
CA GLU A 61 -11.53 -2.65 24.44
C GLU A 61 -12.33 -3.88 24.89
N ARG A 62 -12.21 -5.00 24.18
CA ARG A 62 -12.84 -6.29 24.54
C ARG A 62 -12.02 -7.12 25.53
N GLY A 63 -10.82 -6.66 25.92
CA GLY A 63 -9.91 -7.41 26.77
C GLY A 63 -9.23 -8.60 26.08
N GLU A 64 -9.22 -8.62 24.74
CA GLU A 64 -8.62 -9.67 23.93
C GLU A 64 -7.10 -9.44 23.80
N PHE A 65 -6.36 -9.73 24.87
CA PHE A 65 -4.90 -9.65 24.88
C PHE A 65 -4.25 -10.95 24.42
N ALA A 66 -3.05 -10.84 23.87
CA ALA A 66 -2.22 -11.99 23.57
C ALA A 66 -1.86 -12.74 24.87
N GLN A 67 -2.06 -14.06 24.85
CA GLN A 67 -1.77 -14.94 25.98
C GLN A 67 -0.30 -15.39 25.95
N GLY A 68 0.32 -15.46 27.14
CA GLY A 68 1.70 -15.91 27.34
C GLY A 68 2.72 -14.78 27.46
N THR A 69 3.98 -15.17 27.58
CA THR A 69 5.12 -14.25 27.57
C THR A 69 5.33 -13.65 26.18
N PRO A 70 5.97 -12.46 26.05
CA PRO A 70 6.31 -11.88 24.76
C PRO A 70 7.05 -12.86 23.84
N GLU A 71 7.99 -13.62 24.38
CA GLU A 71 8.77 -14.62 23.65
C GLU A 71 7.87 -15.71 23.04
N GLU A 72 6.97 -16.29 23.84
CA GLU A 72 6.00 -17.29 23.36
C GLU A 72 5.02 -16.72 22.32
N ILE A 73 4.65 -15.44 22.47
CA ILE A 73 3.80 -14.73 21.50
C ILE A 73 4.53 -14.57 20.17
N PHE A 74 5.79 -14.12 20.20
CA PHE A 74 6.62 -13.95 19.00
C PHE A 74 6.88 -15.29 18.30
N GLU A 75 7.25 -16.33 19.05
CA GLU A 75 7.48 -17.67 18.49
C GLU A 75 6.21 -18.22 17.83
N ARG A 76 5.06 -18.08 18.48
CA ARG A 76 3.77 -18.53 17.91
C ARG A 76 3.41 -17.76 16.64
N ALA A 77 3.58 -16.44 16.63
CA ALA A 77 3.31 -15.60 15.46
C ALA A 77 4.24 -15.95 14.29
N PHE A 78 5.54 -16.11 14.57
CA PHE A 78 6.55 -16.46 13.57
C PHE A 78 6.27 -17.84 12.94
N ASN A 79 6.04 -18.87 13.77
CA ASN A 79 5.75 -20.22 13.30
C ASN A 79 4.45 -20.30 12.48
N ALA A 80 3.43 -19.52 12.87
CA ALA A 80 2.18 -19.40 12.11
C ALA A 80 2.39 -18.71 10.75
N GLY A 81 3.31 -17.74 10.66
CA GLY A 81 3.71 -17.10 9.41
C GLY A 81 4.42 -18.05 8.45
N ILE A 82 5.43 -18.78 8.94
CA ILE A 82 6.19 -19.76 8.15
C ILE A 82 5.28 -20.89 7.63
N SER A 83 4.32 -21.34 8.44
CA SER A 83 3.38 -22.40 8.02
C SER A 83 2.46 -21.94 6.89
N ARG A 84 1.98 -20.69 6.91
CA ARG A 84 1.15 -20.12 5.83
C ARG A 84 1.91 -19.97 4.51
N ALA A 85 3.19 -19.56 4.57
CA ALA A 85 4.02 -19.43 3.38
C ALA A 85 4.28 -20.78 2.68
N LYS A 86 4.42 -21.88 3.44
CA LYS A 86 4.60 -23.23 2.87
C LYS A 86 3.34 -23.77 2.19
N ILE A 87 2.16 -23.45 2.70
CA ILE A 87 0.87 -23.87 2.11
C ILE A 87 0.60 -23.12 0.80
N SER A 88 0.96 -21.83 0.72
CA SER A 88 0.78 -21.01 -0.48
C SER A 88 1.68 -21.38 -1.67
N GLN A 89 2.76 -22.14 -1.46
CA GLN A 89 3.67 -22.59 -2.54
C GLN A 89 3.36 -24.02 -3.03
N ALA A 90 2.37 -24.68 -2.45
CA ALA A 90 1.95 -26.03 -2.81
C ALA A 90 0.63 -26.05 -3.63
N SER A 91 0.16 -24.90 -4.10
CA SER A 91 -1.03 -24.71 -4.95
C SER A 91 -0.68 -23.79 -6.12
#